data_AF-A0A0G3B2T5-F1
#
_entry.id   AF-A0A0G3B2T5-F1
#
_cell.length_a   1.000
_cell.length_b   1.000
_cell.length_c   1.000
_cell.angle_alpha   90.00
_cell.angle_beta   90.00
_cell.angle_gamma   90.00
#
_symmetry.space_group_name_H-M   'P 1'
#
loop_
_entity.id
_entity.type
_entity.pdbx_description
1 polymer ?
#
loop_
_entity_poly.entity_id
_entity_poly.type
_entity_poly.pdbx_seq_one_letter_code
_entity_poly.pdbx_strand_id
1 'polypeptide(L)'
;MADSIHPSSRLISSTPATHELPRLGRIGRPHQPAPIRDADDISSRPRPRGERVGFQSILETGLGNVSLPSAPDLITALETARSYADRADKAVPGLGRLVDAVLEDECRKLSCYMDMQTT
;
A
#
# COMPACT_ATOMS: atom_id res chain seq x y z
N MET A 1 -59.10 12.07 11.92
CA MET A 1 -58.14 11.74 10.83
C MET A 1 -56.79 12.24 11.29
N ALA A 2 -55.79 11.47 11.71
CA ALA A 2 -55.59 10.02 11.78
C ALA A 2 -54.72 9.73 13.03
N ASP A 3 -55.08 8.71 13.80
CA ASP A 3 -54.20 8.01 14.73
C ASP A 3 -53.32 7.02 13.94
N SER A 4 -52.03 6.90 14.28
CA SER A 4 -51.28 5.62 14.37
C SER A 4 -49.77 5.89 14.47
N ILE A 5 -49.14 5.69 15.63
CA ILE A 5 -48.57 4.44 16.15
C ILE A 5 -47.20 4.10 15.51
N HIS A 6 -46.12 4.48 16.21
CA HIS A 6 -44.98 3.57 16.38
C HIS A 6 -45.31 2.68 17.58
N PRO A 7 -45.23 1.35 17.47
CA PRO A 7 -43.95 0.67 17.70
C PRO A 7 -43.81 -0.66 16.92
N SER A 8 -42.58 -1.09 16.66
CA SER A 8 -42.20 -2.52 16.76
C SER A 8 -40.72 -2.72 16.47
N SER A 9 -39.97 -2.93 17.54
CA SER A 9 -38.86 -3.87 17.54
C SER A 9 -39.36 -5.23 17.05
N ARG A 10 -38.76 -5.76 15.99
CA ARG A 10 -38.72 -7.21 15.77
C ARG A 10 -37.26 -7.64 15.71
N LEU A 11 -36.82 -8.19 16.82
CA LEU A 11 -35.79 -9.22 16.87
C LEU A 11 -36.18 -10.32 15.86
N ILE A 12 -35.32 -10.58 14.89
CA ILE A 12 -35.28 -11.88 14.21
C ILE A 12 -33.83 -12.37 14.32
N SER A 13 -33.64 -13.30 15.24
CA SER A 13 -32.46 -14.14 15.31
C SER A 13 -32.52 -15.21 14.22
N SER A 14 -31.34 -15.60 13.73
CA SER A 14 -31.00 -16.85 13.04
C SER A 14 -31.64 -17.13 11.67
N THR A 15 -30.84 -17.02 10.61
CA THR A 15 -30.34 -18.16 9.83
C THR A 15 -29.06 -17.75 9.08
N PRO A 16 -27.97 -18.55 9.11
CA PRO A 16 -26.79 -18.27 8.31
C PRO A 16 -27.07 -18.65 6.86
N ALA A 17 -27.30 -17.67 5.99
CA ALA A 17 -27.24 -17.89 4.55
C ALA A 17 -25.77 -18.12 4.18
N THR A 18 -25.40 -19.40 4.10
CA THR A 18 -24.14 -19.92 3.59
C THR A 18 -23.99 -19.51 2.12
N HIS A 19 -23.48 -18.30 1.88
CA HIS A 19 -22.91 -17.97 0.58
C HIS A 19 -21.49 -18.53 0.52
N GLU A 20 -21.41 -19.82 0.15
CA GLU A 20 -20.16 -20.40 -0.33
C GLU A 20 -19.71 -19.62 -1.57
N LEU A 21 -18.72 -18.76 -1.39
CA LEU A 21 -17.93 -18.23 -2.49
C LEU A 21 -17.32 -19.43 -3.22
N PRO A 22 -17.49 -19.57 -4.55
CA PRO A 22 -16.81 -20.61 -5.29
C PRO A 22 -15.31 -20.38 -5.12
N ARG A 23 -14.68 -21.31 -4.39
CA ARG A 23 -13.24 -21.38 -4.21
C ARG A 23 -12.60 -21.45 -5.59
N LEU A 24 -12.11 -20.29 -6.04
CA LEU A 24 -11.22 -20.20 -7.20
C LEU A 24 -10.19 -21.31 -7.08
N GLY A 25 -10.22 -22.18 -8.09
CA GLY A 25 -9.43 -23.38 -8.17
C GLY A 25 -8.00 -23.08 -7.77
N ARG A 26 -7.54 -23.86 -6.80
CA ARG A 26 -6.16 -23.97 -6.35
C ARG A 26 -5.30 -24.22 -7.60
N ILE A 27 -4.78 -23.15 -8.18
CA ILE A 27 -3.89 -23.22 -9.34
C ILE A 27 -2.72 -24.12 -8.94
N GLY A 28 -2.47 -25.11 -9.81
CA GLY A 28 -1.69 -26.30 -9.52
C GLY A 28 -0.38 -26.02 -8.79
N ARG A 29 -0.23 -26.72 -7.66
CA ARG A 29 1.07 -26.98 -7.04
C ARG A 29 1.92 -27.74 -8.07
N PRO A 30 3.10 -27.26 -8.49
CA PRO A 30 3.97 -28.07 -9.33
C PRO A 30 4.38 -29.34 -8.57
N HIS A 31 4.22 -30.46 -9.26
CA HIS A 31 4.52 -31.81 -8.79
C HIS A 31 6.03 -31.99 -8.53
N GLN A 32 6.33 -32.49 -7.33
CA GLN A 32 7.31 -33.52 -6.95
C GLN A 32 8.78 -33.46 -7.48
N PRO A 33 9.79 -33.57 -6.58
CA PRO A 33 11.20 -33.68 -6.98
C PRO A 33 11.49 -35.02 -7.67
N ALA A 34 12.27 -34.96 -8.75
CA ALA A 34 12.81 -36.12 -9.45
C ALA A 34 13.80 -36.90 -8.57
N PRO A 35 13.94 -38.23 -8.74
CA PRO A 35 14.86 -39.04 -7.93
C PRO A 35 16.31 -38.69 -8.24
N ILE A 36 17.11 -38.70 -7.16
CA ILE A 36 18.53 -38.40 -7.11
C ILE A 36 19.28 -39.36 -8.05
N ARG A 37 20.08 -38.78 -8.96
CA ARG A 37 21.01 -39.52 -9.80
C ARG A 37 22.41 -39.25 -9.23
N ASP A 38 23.04 -40.30 -8.72
CA ASP A 38 24.37 -40.23 -8.12
C ASP A 38 25.47 -39.89 -9.15
N ALA A 39 26.38 -39.03 -8.67
CA ALA A 39 27.79 -38.85 -9.02
C ALA A 39 28.18 -38.84 -10.52
N ASP A 40 28.56 -37.66 -11.03
CA ASP A 40 29.97 -37.31 -11.16
C ASP A 40 30.16 -35.87 -11.68
N ASP A 41 31.15 -35.20 -11.11
CA ASP A 41 31.92 -34.09 -11.67
C ASP A 41 31.19 -32.79 -12.11
N ILE A 42 30.99 -31.86 -11.17
CA ILE A 42 31.17 -30.42 -11.41
C ILE A 42 31.75 -29.77 -10.16
N SER A 43 33.06 -29.92 -9.98
CA SER A 43 33.85 -28.93 -9.26
C SER A 43 33.64 -27.56 -9.95
N SER A 44 33.45 -26.49 -9.17
CA SER A 44 33.26 -25.09 -9.60
C SER A 44 31.86 -24.62 -10.05
N ARG A 45 30.79 -24.95 -9.30
CA ARG A 45 29.58 -24.10 -9.32
C ARG A 45 29.82 -22.85 -8.47
N PRO A 46 29.82 -21.63 -9.02
CA PRO A 46 29.87 -20.42 -8.21
C PRO A 46 28.64 -20.44 -7.30
N ARG A 47 28.87 -20.45 -5.98
CA ARG A 47 27.79 -20.25 -5.01
C ARG A 47 27.11 -18.93 -5.38
N PRO A 48 25.78 -18.87 -5.53
CA PRO A 48 25.12 -17.58 -5.65
C PRO A 48 25.55 -16.76 -4.44
N ARG A 49 26.25 -15.65 -4.70
CA ARG A 49 26.54 -14.64 -3.66
C ARG A 49 25.21 -14.37 -3.01
N GLY A 50 25.11 -14.60 -1.70
CA GLY A 50 23.86 -14.54 -0.95
C GLY A 50 23.05 -13.36 -1.43
N GLU A 51 21.94 -13.66 -2.13
CA GLU A 51 20.98 -12.64 -2.48
C GLU A 51 20.68 -11.90 -1.18
N ARG A 52 20.78 -10.57 -1.20
CA ARG A 52 20.31 -9.77 -0.08
C ARG A 52 18.80 -9.97 -0.05
N VAL A 53 18.32 -11.04 0.58
CA VAL A 53 16.89 -11.35 0.66
C VAL A 53 16.32 -10.42 1.73
N GLY A 54 15.85 -9.25 1.31
CA GLY A 54 15.26 -8.25 2.18
C GLY A 54 14.32 -7.37 1.39
N PHE A 55 13.35 -6.75 2.05
CA PHE A 55 12.40 -5.84 1.38
C PHE A 55 13.11 -4.78 0.54
N GLN A 56 14.27 -4.32 0.99
CA GLN A 56 15.12 -3.38 0.28
C GLN A 56 15.51 -3.87 -1.13
N SER A 57 15.89 -5.13 -1.31
CA SER A 57 16.28 -5.65 -2.63
C SER A 57 15.10 -5.85 -3.56
N ILE A 58 13.93 -6.20 -3.02
CA ILE A 58 12.67 -6.28 -3.75
C ILE A 58 12.29 -4.89 -4.28
N LEU A 59 12.40 -3.87 -3.44
CA LEU A 59 12.14 -2.49 -3.82
C LEU A 59 13.15 -1.98 -4.86
N GLU A 60 14.45 -2.23 -4.66
CA GLU A 60 15.50 -1.88 -5.64
C GLU A 60 15.29 -2.56 -6.99
N THR A 61 14.83 -3.82 -7.00
CA THR A 61 14.55 -4.56 -8.24
C THR A 61 13.28 -4.05 -8.93
N GLY A 62 12.23 -3.72 -8.16
CA GLY A 62 10.93 -3.31 -8.69
C GLY A 62 10.86 -1.83 -9.11
N LEU A 63 11.54 -0.95 -8.39
CA LEU A 63 11.59 0.49 -8.68
C LEU A 63 12.77 0.84 -9.58
N GLY A 64 13.82 0.01 -9.62
CA GLY A 64 15.10 0.36 -10.23
C GLY A 64 15.88 1.36 -9.39
N ASN A 65 16.94 1.93 -9.96
CA ASN A 65 17.73 2.99 -9.31
C ASN A 65 16.97 4.33 -9.37
N VAL A 66 15.98 4.51 -8.49
CA VAL A 66 15.28 5.78 -8.33
C VAL A 66 15.99 6.61 -7.28
N SER A 67 16.58 7.73 -7.70
CA SER A 67 17.00 8.77 -6.77
C SER A 67 15.78 9.62 -6.43
N LEU A 68 15.24 9.45 -5.22
CA LEU A 68 14.19 10.32 -4.70
C LEU A 68 14.79 11.61 -4.14
N PRO A 69 14.09 12.76 -4.20
CA PRO A 69 14.50 13.98 -3.52
C PRO A 69 14.58 13.77 -2.01
N SER A 70 15.36 14.60 -1.31
CA SER A 70 15.42 14.53 0.14
C SER A 70 14.10 14.97 0.77
N ALA A 71 13.81 14.51 1.99
CA ALA A 71 12.59 14.93 2.70
C ALA A 71 12.47 16.47 2.85
N PRO A 72 13.54 17.23 3.16
CA PRO A 72 13.51 18.70 3.14
C PRO A 72 13.12 19.30 1.79
N ASP A 73 13.64 18.74 0.69
CA ASP A 73 13.33 19.22 -0.66
C ASP A 73 11.84 18.99 -0.98
N LEU A 74 11.30 17.83 -0.56
CA LEU A 74 9.89 17.50 -0.73
C LEU A 74 8.99 18.45 0.08
N ILE A 75 9.33 18.74 1.34
CA ILE A 75 8.58 19.70 2.17
C ILE A 75 8.56 21.08 1.49
N THR A 76 9.71 21.56 1.04
CA THR A 76 9.82 22.86 0.35
C THR A 76 8.96 22.89 -0.92
N ALA A 77 8.95 21.79 -1.68
CA ALA A 77 8.11 21.65 -2.87
C ALA A 77 6.60 21.68 -2.53
N LEU A 78 6.19 20.99 -1.46
CA LEU A 78 4.80 20.98 -0.99
C LEU A 78 4.34 22.34 -0.48
N GLU A 79 5.18 23.05 0.28
CA GLU A 79 4.91 24.42 0.72
C GLU A 79 4.78 25.39 -0.47
N THR A 80 5.63 25.23 -1.49
CA THR A 80 5.51 25.98 -2.74
C THR A 80 4.21 25.65 -3.46
N ALA A 81 3.83 24.37 -3.53
CA ALA A 81 2.58 23.91 -4.13
C ALA A 81 1.34 24.51 -3.43
N ARG A 82 1.42 24.77 -2.13
CA ARG A 82 0.34 25.39 -1.35
C ARG A 82 -0.08 26.75 -1.90
N SER A 83 0.85 27.53 -2.45
CA SER A 83 0.54 28.82 -3.10
C SER A 83 -0.39 28.71 -4.32
N TYR A 84 -0.59 27.51 -4.86
CA TYR A 84 -1.48 27.23 -5.97
C TYR A 84 -2.87 26.74 -5.52
N ALA A 85 -3.11 26.52 -4.22
CA ALA A 85 -4.41 26.09 -3.70
C ALA A 85 -5.54 27.08 -4.06
N ASP A 86 -5.28 28.38 -4.01
CA ASP A 86 -6.20 29.42 -4.46
C ASP A 86 -6.58 29.28 -5.93
N ARG A 87 -5.66 28.82 -6.78
CA ARG A 87 -5.94 28.58 -8.20
C ARG A 87 -6.82 27.35 -8.37
N ALA A 88 -6.61 26.31 -7.57
CA ALA A 88 -7.47 25.12 -7.56
C ALA A 88 -8.89 25.46 -7.11
N ASP A 89 -9.05 26.33 -6.11
CA ASP A 89 -10.37 26.78 -5.64
C ASP A 89 -11.13 27.60 -6.69
N LYS A 90 -10.41 28.46 -7.43
CA LYS A 90 -10.99 29.22 -8.55
C LYS A 90 -11.49 28.32 -9.68
N ALA A 91 -10.84 27.18 -9.90
CA ALA A 91 -11.24 26.21 -10.92
C ALA A 91 -12.45 25.37 -10.45
N VAL A 92 -12.43 24.94 -9.19
CA VAL A 92 -13.50 24.16 -8.58
C VAL A 92 -13.72 24.66 -7.14
N PRO A 93 -14.86 25.30 -6.83
CA PRO A 93 -15.13 25.83 -5.50
C PRO A 93 -15.01 24.74 -4.42
N GLY A 94 -14.19 24.98 -3.40
CA GLY A 94 -13.92 24.05 -2.31
C GLY A 94 -12.75 23.11 -2.53
N LEU A 95 -12.23 22.99 -3.76
CA LEU A 95 -11.07 22.13 -4.05
C LEU A 95 -9.79 22.67 -3.42
N GLY A 96 -9.62 24.00 -3.31
CA GLY A 96 -8.43 24.58 -2.69
C GLY A 96 -8.26 24.13 -1.25
N ARG A 97 -9.36 24.05 -0.49
CA ARG A 97 -9.36 23.56 0.90
C ARG A 97 -8.93 22.10 1.00
N LEU A 98 -9.37 21.26 0.06
CA LEU A 98 -8.95 19.86 0.02
C LEU A 98 -7.47 19.75 -0.31
N VAL A 99 -6.98 20.52 -1.29
CA VAL A 99 -5.56 20.58 -1.66
C VAL A 99 -4.72 21.03 -0.46
N ASP A 100 -5.13 22.09 0.23
CA ASP A 100 -4.46 22.57 1.44
C ASP A 100 -4.39 21.50 2.53
N ALA A 101 -5.50 20.80 2.79
CA ALA A 101 -5.54 19.76 3.80
C ALA A 101 -4.60 18.58 3.47
N VAL A 102 -4.55 18.18 2.20
CA VAL A 102 -3.64 17.12 1.75
C VAL A 102 -2.18 17.57 1.86
N LEU A 103 -1.85 18.77 1.40
CA LEU A 103 -0.49 19.29 1.48
C LEU A 103 -0.01 19.40 2.93
N GLU A 104 -0.87 19.84 3.84
CA GLU A 104 -0.56 19.91 5.26
C GLU A 104 -0.31 18.52 5.88
N ASP A 105 -1.14 17.53 5.52
CA ASP A 105 -0.98 16.14 5.98
C ASP A 105 0.34 15.52 5.46
N GLU A 106 0.69 15.73 4.19
CA GLU A 106 1.94 15.23 3.62
C GLU A 106 3.18 15.91 4.22
N CYS A 107 3.16 17.24 4.43
CA CYS A 107 4.23 17.92 5.15
C CYS A 107 4.40 17.34 6.56
N ARG A 108 3.30 17.08 7.28
CA ARG A 108 3.34 16.49 8.61
C ARG A 108 3.98 15.10 8.61
N LYS A 109 3.62 14.24 7.65
CA LYS A 109 4.21 12.90 7.52
C LYS A 109 5.71 12.96 7.29
N LEU A 110 6.16 13.85 6.41
CA LEU A 110 7.59 14.03 6.13
C LEU A 110 8.34 14.55 7.35
N SER A 111 7.80 15.52 8.08
CA SER A 111 8.39 16.00 9.33
C SER A 111 8.53 14.87 10.36
N CYS A 112 7.46 14.10 10.61
CA CYS A 112 7.53 12.96 11.52
C CYS A 112 8.55 11.90 11.07
N TYR A 113 8.65 11.65 9.77
CA TYR A 113 9.65 10.73 9.22
C TYR A 113 11.09 11.21 9.48
N MET A 114 11.34 12.52 9.34
CA MET A 114 12.65 13.10 9.64
C MET A 114 12.99 12.98 11.13
N ASP A 115 12.03 13.25 12.02
CA ASP A 115 12.23 13.11 13.46
C ASP A 115 12.64 11.66 13.82
N MET A 116 11.99 10.66 13.20
CA MET A 116 12.32 9.24 13.40
C MET A 116 13.70 8.82 12.89
N GLN A 117 14.27 9.53 11.91
CA GLN A 117 15.63 9.25 11.44
C GLN A 117 16.72 9.80 12.35
N THR A 118 16.38 10.77 13.20
CA THR A 118 17.35 11.41 14.10
C THR A 118 17.56 10.65 15.42
N THR A 119 16.75 9.61 15.67
CA THR A 119 16.87 8.66 16.80
C THR A 119 17.55 7.36 16.41
#